data_AF-A0A3T0RN80-F1
#
_entry.id   AF-A0A3T0RN80-F1
#
_cell.length_a   1.000
_cell.length_b   1.000
_cell.length_c   1.000
_cell.angle_alpha   90.00
_cell.angle_beta   90.00
_cell.angle_gamma   90.00
#
_symmetry.space_group_name_H-M   'P 1'
#
loop_
_entity.id
_entity.type
_entity.pdbx_description
1 polymer ?
#
loop_
_entity_poly.entity_id
_entity_poly.type
_entity_poly.pdbx_seq_one_letter_code
_entity_poly.pdbx_strand_id
1 'polypeptide(L)'
;MKSFILDDKQLATRSTRSYSILALFLLPLSYIIRANDNLPTTPLWYIGLLIVIITFFLTSKYPRLPVKISVTLMITMALFTMLPGSEIAAIGSEHNVQMTYFGTYKFIIVCVALMAPFPHFIGYLLIALCLFIPPMQVLLFSPQIMKLSGQFEPWTTMGYALAGLLILHHRISTLKLHANLVESEAKEKNLRDFADVALALRDLTNTPLQSLDLLTELLRSDKISTQQASELLSKTTYRLRELMQVLSEQQKKLTKQQSLQSMDSMDIIRKTFSTFNDSHKEKN
;
A
#
# COMPACT_ATOMS: atom_id res chain seq x y z
N MET A 1 -12.47 1.32 -10.50
CA MET A 1 -11.64 1.61 -9.31
C MET A 1 -11.44 0.40 -8.38
N LYS A 2 -12.37 -0.58 -8.32
CA LYS A 2 -12.17 -1.86 -7.58
C LYS A 2 -11.20 -2.87 -8.22
N SER A 3 -10.94 -2.80 -9.54
CA SER A 3 -10.04 -3.73 -10.24
C SER A 3 -8.55 -3.52 -9.91
N PHE A 4 -8.14 -2.30 -9.57
CA PHE A 4 -6.74 -1.97 -9.27
C PHE A 4 -6.25 -2.51 -7.92
N ILE A 5 -7.15 -2.84 -7.00
CA ILE A 5 -6.83 -3.31 -5.64
C ILE A 5 -6.54 -4.82 -5.60
N LEU A 6 -7.02 -5.58 -6.59
CA LEU A 6 -6.84 -7.04 -6.64
C LEU A 6 -5.49 -7.48 -7.23
N ASP A 7 -4.95 -6.73 -8.19
CA ASP A 7 -3.66 -7.03 -8.82
C ASP A 7 -2.49 -6.81 -7.83
N ASP A 8 -2.61 -5.80 -6.97
CA ASP A 8 -1.61 -5.48 -5.93
C ASP A 8 -1.51 -6.57 -4.85
N LYS A 9 -2.62 -7.26 -4.55
CA LYS A 9 -2.63 -8.38 -3.59
C LYS A 9 -1.91 -9.62 -4.13
N GLN A 10 -2.08 -9.96 -5.41
CA GLN A 10 -1.44 -11.14 -5.99
C GLN A 10 0.06 -10.95 -6.23
N LEU A 11 0.46 -9.75 -6.67
CA LEU A 11 1.87 -9.35 -6.80
C LEU A 11 2.60 -9.30 -5.45
N ALA A 12 1.89 -8.96 -4.36
CA ALA A 12 2.45 -9.00 -3.00
C ALA A 12 2.79 -10.43 -2.55
N THR A 13 1.93 -11.43 -2.82
CA THR A 13 2.14 -12.82 -2.39
C THR A 13 3.28 -13.56 -3.10
N ARG A 14 3.55 -13.24 -4.38
CA ARG A 14 4.62 -13.92 -5.14
C ARG A 14 6.03 -13.44 -4.76
N SER A 15 6.23 -12.14 -4.47
CA SER A 15 7.57 -11.64 -4.13
C SER A 15 7.95 -11.88 -2.67
N THR A 16 7.00 -11.94 -1.73
CA THR A 16 7.30 -12.30 -0.33
C THR A 16 7.92 -13.69 -0.21
N ARG A 17 7.57 -14.64 -1.09
CA ARG A 17 8.18 -15.98 -1.09
C ARG A 17 9.68 -15.95 -1.44
N SER A 18 10.08 -15.17 -2.45
CA SER A 18 11.48 -15.10 -2.88
C SER A 18 12.41 -14.49 -1.82
N TYR A 19 11.96 -13.45 -1.10
CA TYR A 19 12.78 -12.80 -0.05
C TYR A 19 12.82 -13.60 1.26
N SER A 20 11.76 -14.36 1.57
CA SER A 20 11.75 -15.29 2.71
C SER A 20 12.79 -16.39 2.55
N ILE A 21 12.96 -16.90 1.33
CA ILE A 21 13.95 -17.94 1.00
C ILE A 21 15.37 -17.40 1.16
N LEU A 22 15.64 -16.16 0.74
CA LEU A 22 16.94 -15.49 0.92
C LEU A 22 17.29 -15.29 2.40
N ALA A 23 16.33 -14.86 3.23
CA ALA A 23 16.52 -14.73 4.68
C ALA A 23 16.77 -16.09 5.37
N LEU A 24 16.09 -17.14 4.91
CA LEU A 24 16.28 -18.51 5.41
C LEU A 24 17.65 -19.09 5.06
N PHE A 25 18.26 -18.65 3.95
CA PHE A 25 19.61 -19.06 3.53
C PHE A 25 20.74 -18.29 4.23
N LEU A 26 20.51 -17.03 4.60
CA LEU A 26 21.52 -16.19 5.27
C LEU A 26 21.78 -16.60 6.73
N LEU A 27 20.75 -17.09 7.44
CA LEU A 27 20.87 -17.58 8.82
C LEU A 27 21.86 -18.76 8.97
N PRO A 28 21.73 -19.88 8.22
CA PRO A 28 22.68 -20.99 8.32
C PRO A 28 24.07 -20.63 7.79
N LEU A 29 24.18 -19.72 6.81
CA LEU A 29 25.48 -19.27 6.31
C LEU A 29 26.28 -18.54 7.39
N SER A 30 25.63 -17.66 8.17
CA SER A 30 26.28 -16.99 9.32
C SER A 30 26.71 -17.97 10.40
N TYR A 31 25.94 -19.05 10.61
CA TYR A 31 26.28 -20.11 11.55
C TYR A 31 27.47 -20.96 11.08
N ILE A 32 27.54 -21.29 9.79
CA ILE A 32 28.65 -22.06 9.19
C ILE A 32 29.96 -21.24 9.21
N ILE A 33 29.90 -19.94 8.94
CA ILE A 33 31.08 -19.05 9.01
C ILE A 33 31.61 -18.96 10.45
N ARG A 34 30.72 -18.98 11.45
CA ARG A 34 31.07 -18.92 12.87
C ARG A 34 31.62 -20.23 13.44
N ALA A 35 31.41 -21.35 12.76
CA ALA A 35 31.93 -22.66 13.16
C ALA A 35 33.39 -22.89 12.73
N ASN A 36 34.02 -21.93 12.04
CA ASN A 36 35.38 -22.06 11.53
C ASN A 36 36.29 -20.99 12.14
N ASP A 37 37.03 -21.36 13.18
CA ASP A 37 37.85 -20.47 14.02
C ASP A 37 39.03 -19.79 13.28
N ASN A 38 39.33 -20.19 12.03
CA ASN A 38 40.53 -19.76 11.30
C ASN A 38 40.27 -18.73 10.19
N LEU A 39 39.05 -18.21 10.04
CA LEU A 39 38.78 -17.19 9.01
C LEU A 39 39.23 -15.80 9.51
N PRO A 40 39.97 -15.02 8.69
CA PRO A 40 40.29 -13.64 9.04
C PRO A 40 38.99 -12.86 9.22
N THR A 41 38.89 -12.13 10.33
CA THR A 41 37.80 -11.21 10.71
C THR A 41 37.73 -10.02 9.73
N THR A 42 37.48 -10.32 8.46
CA THR A 42 37.13 -9.29 7.50
C THR A 42 35.75 -8.76 7.91
N PRO A 43 35.57 -7.43 8.04
CA PRO A 43 34.41 -6.95 8.75
C PRO A 43 33.15 -7.17 7.92
N LEU A 44 32.28 -8.08 8.36
CA LEU A 44 31.05 -8.46 7.64
C LEU A 44 30.09 -7.27 7.44
N TRP A 45 30.31 -6.15 8.14
CA TRP A 45 29.53 -4.91 7.97
C TRP A 45 29.65 -4.29 6.58
N TYR A 46 30.75 -4.48 5.83
CA TYR A 46 30.88 -3.93 4.47
C TYR A 46 29.85 -4.51 3.49
N ILE A 47 29.56 -5.81 3.59
CA ILE A 47 28.57 -6.49 2.73
C ILE A 47 27.16 -5.98 3.07
N GLY A 48 26.87 -5.82 4.36
CA GLY A 48 25.60 -5.26 4.82
C GLY A 48 25.38 -3.81 4.36
N LEU A 49 26.42 -2.97 4.44
CA LEU A 49 26.37 -1.58 4.00
C LEU A 49 26.16 -1.48 2.48
N LEU A 50 26.80 -2.35 1.70
CA LEU A 50 26.62 -2.43 0.25
C LEU A 50 25.19 -2.84 -0.13
N ILE A 51 24.57 -3.78 0.60
CA ILE A 51 23.16 -4.16 0.39
C ILE A 51 22.20 -3.00 0.71
N VAL A 52 22.46 -2.25 1.79
CA VAL A 52 21.67 -1.05 2.16
C VAL A 52 21.80 0.04 1.09
N ILE A 53 23.00 0.32 0.59
CA ILE A 53 23.23 1.29 -0.50
C ILE A 53 22.50 0.86 -1.78
N ILE A 54 22.58 -0.41 -2.17
CA ILE A 54 21.90 -0.92 -3.37
C ILE A 54 20.38 -0.80 -3.21
N THR A 55 19.83 -1.16 -2.05
CA THR A 55 18.38 -0.99 -1.80
C THR A 55 17.97 0.49 -1.81
N PHE A 56 18.76 1.39 -1.23
CA PHE A 56 18.51 2.83 -1.29
C PHE A 56 18.56 3.37 -2.73
N PHE A 57 19.51 2.93 -3.56
CA PHE A 57 19.61 3.38 -4.95
C PHE A 57 18.45 2.87 -5.82
N LEU A 58 18.01 1.63 -5.59
CA LEU A 58 16.81 1.07 -6.21
C LEU A 58 15.52 1.79 -5.76
N THR A 59 15.51 2.33 -4.55
CA THR A 59 14.40 3.10 -3.98
C THR A 59 14.20 4.44 -4.67
N SER A 60 15.29 5.20 -4.86
CA SER A 60 15.24 6.55 -5.44
C SER A 60 14.84 6.56 -6.92
N LYS A 61 14.99 5.44 -7.64
CA LYS A 61 14.75 5.36 -9.08
C LYS A 61 13.30 5.00 -9.45
N TYR A 62 12.48 4.49 -8.52
CA TYR A 62 11.12 3.99 -8.82
C TYR A 62 10.05 4.41 -7.79
N PRO A 63 9.39 5.57 -7.97
CA PRO A 63 8.49 6.19 -6.96
C PRO A 63 7.15 5.47 -6.72
N ARG A 64 6.81 4.43 -7.49
CA ARG A 64 5.55 3.65 -7.36
C ARG A 64 5.68 2.39 -6.49
N LEU A 65 6.83 2.20 -5.82
CA LEU A 65 7.17 1.00 -5.04
C LEU A 65 7.22 1.18 -3.50
N PRO A 66 6.48 2.10 -2.86
CA PRO A 66 6.73 2.47 -1.47
C PRO A 66 6.58 1.30 -0.47
N VAL A 67 5.70 0.35 -0.77
CA VAL A 67 5.45 -0.81 0.10
C VAL A 67 6.59 -1.83 0.02
N LYS A 68 7.03 -2.20 -1.19
CA LYS A 68 8.08 -3.22 -1.35
C LYS A 68 9.41 -2.70 -0.80
N ILE A 69 9.69 -1.43 -1.05
CA ILE A 69 10.89 -0.75 -0.57
C ILE A 69 10.93 -0.70 0.95
N SER A 70 9.83 -0.31 1.60
CA SER A 70 9.74 -0.24 3.06
C SER A 70 10.06 -1.60 3.70
N VAL A 71 9.49 -2.68 3.14
CA VAL A 71 9.73 -4.05 3.62
C VAL A 71 11.19 -4.48 3.38
N THR A 72 11.76 -4.24 2.20
CA THR A 72 13.14 -4.64 1.92
C THR A 72 14.12 -3.87 2.79
N LEU A 73 13.92 -2.57 2.98
CA LEU A 73 14.78 -1.68 3.79
C LEU A 73 14.69 -2.04 5.28
N MET A 74 13.50 -2.43 5.75
CA MET A 74 13.29 -2.90 7.12
C MET A 74 13.95 -4.27 7.35
N ILE A 75 13.86 -5.19 6.39
CA ILE A 75 14.52 -6.50 6.45
C ILE A 75 16.04 -6.33 6.38
N THR A 76 16.57 -5.47 5.51
CA THR A 76 18.01 -5.22 5.42
C THR A 76 18.53 -4.49 6.65
N MET A 77 17.80 -3.52 7.22
CA MET A 77 18.15 -2.91 8.50
C MET A 77 18.13 -3.91 9.67
N ALA A 78 17.15 -4.81 9.72
CA ALA A 78 17.08 -5.84 10.75
C ALA A 78 18.24 -6.85 10.63
N LEU A 79 18.56 -7.31 9.42
CA LEU A 79 19.71 -8.18 9.17
C LEU A 79 21.04 -7.47 9.45
N PHE A 80 21.15 -6.19 9.07
CA PHE A 80 22.34 -5.38 9.28
C PHE A 80 22.65 -5.15 10.76
N THR A 81 21.62 -4.98 11.58
CA THR A 81 21.79 -4.68 13.01
C THR A 81 22.02 -5.93 13.87
N MET A 82 21.63 -7.12 13.38
CA MET A 82 21.87 -8.39 14.08
C MET A 82 23.32 -8.90 13.96
N LEU A 83 24.03 -8.59 12.87
CA LEU A 83 25.40 -9.06 12.62
C LEU A 83 26.49 -8.42 13.53
N PRO A 84 26.53 -7.09 13.74
CA PRO A 84 27.58 -6.45 14.54
C PRO A 84 27.35 -6.60 16.06
N GLY A 85 26.12 -6.91 16.50
CA GLY A 85 25.82 -7.10 17.93
C GLY A 85 26.65 -8.22 18.56
N SER A 86 26.97 -9.27 17.79
CA SER A 86 27.86 -10.35 18.25
C SER A 86 29.34 -9.98 18.31
N GLU A 87 29.81 -9.09 17.43
CA GLU A 87 31.22 -8.66 17.40
C GLU A 87 31.49 -7.58 18.45
N ILE A 88 30.58 -6.63 18.61
CA ILE A 88 30.66 -5.57 19.63
C ILE A 88 30.58 -6.17 21.04
N ALA A 89 29.79 -7.23 21.23
CA ALA A 89 29.76 -8.00 22.48
C ALA A 89 31.09 -8.67 22.81
N ALA A 90 31.82 -9.17 21.81
CA ALA A 90 33.13 -9.79 22.00
C ALA A 90 34.17 -8.74 22.42
N ILE A 91 34.21 -7.60 21.73
CA ILE A 91 35.14 -6.49 22.02
C ILE A 91 34.85 -5.85 23.38
N GLY A 92 33.56 -5.69 23.73
CA GLY A 92 33.14 -5.13 25.02
C GLY A 92 33.55 -5.98 26.22
N SER A 93 33.62 -7.31 26.03
CA SER A 93 34.06 -8.23 27.09
C SER A 93 35.54 -8.05 27.46
N GLU A 94 36.38 -7.63 26.50
CA GLU A 94 37.80 -7.36 26.74
C GLU A 94 38.04 -6.05 27.50
N HIS A 95 37.14 -5.06 27.34
CA HIS A 95 37.31 -3.69 27.86
C HIS A 95 36.46 -3.37 29.09
N ASN A 96 35.76 -4.37 29.66
CA ASN A 96 34.92 -4.21 30.86
C ASN A 96 33.82 -3.13 30.72
N VAL A 97 33.38 -2.86 29.49
CA VAL A 97 32.33 -1.87 29.19
C VAL A 97 30.97 -2.56 29.27
N GLN A 98 30.05 -2.02 30.05
CA GLN A 98 28.66 -2.47 30.07
C GLN A 98 28.01 -2.19 28.71
N MET A 99 27.88 -3.23 27.89
CA MET A 99 27.23 -3.14 26.59
C MET A 99 25.75 -3.49 26.70
N THR A 100 24.90 -2.77 25.98
CA THR A 100 23.48 -3.12 25.87
C THR A 100 23.27 -4.16 24.77
N TYR A 101 23.07 -5.42 25.14
CA TYR A 101 23.06 -6.55 24.19
C TYR A 101 21.81 -6.55 23.31
N PHE A 102 20.71 -5.99 23.80
CA PHE A 102 19.41 -6.04 23.11
C PHE A 102 18.99 -4.71 22.46
N GLY A 103 19.90 -3.73 22.35
CA GLY A 103 19.63 -2.43 21.74
C GLY A 103 19.09 -2.53 20.29
N THR A 104 19.64 -3.46 19.51
CA THR A 104 19.21 -3.75 18.14
C THR A 104 17.72 -4.09 18.04
N TYR A 105 17.20 -4.97 18.91
CA TYR A 105 15.80 -5.39 18.85
C TYR A 105 14.87 -4.21 19.12
N LYS A 106 15.23 -3.33 20.07
CA LYS A 106 14.47 -2.11 20.38
C LYS A 106 14.38 -1.20 19.16
N PHE A 107 15.50 -1.02 18.45
CA PHE A 107 15.53 -0.24 17.20
C PHE A 107 14.64 -0.86 16.12
N ILE A 108 14.75 -2.17 15.88
CA ILE A 108 13.92 -2.88 14.89
C ILE A 108 12.43 -2.72 15.22
N ILE A 109 12.04 -2.90 16.49
CA ILE A 109 10.65 -2.74 16.94
C ILE A 109 10.12 -1.34 16.60
N VAL A 110 10.88 -0.30 16.93
CA VAL A 110 10.48 1.09 16.68
C VAL A 110 10.38 1.35 15.17
N CYS A 111 11.36 0.88 14.39
CA CYS A 111 11.32 1.00 12.93
C CYS A 111 10.12 0.29 12.33
N VAL A 112 9.82 -0.94 12.73
CA VAL A 112 8.67 -1.70 12.24
C VAL A 112 7.35 -1.01 12.61
N ALA A 113 7.23 -0.51 13.85
CA ALA A 113 6.06 0.23 14.30
C ALA A 113 5.85 1.54 13.53
N LEU A 114 6.94 2.27 13.25
CA LEU A 114 6.93 3.51 12.48
C LEU A 114 6.85 3.30 10.96
N MET A 115 7.17 2.14 10.41
CA MET A 115 6.99 1.90 8.98
C MET A 115 5.60 1.37 8.68
N ALA A 116 4.96 0.70 9.64
CA ALA A 116 3.66 0.04 9.49
C ALA A 116 3.57 -0.76 8.19
N PRO A 117 4.42 -1.80 8.03
CA PRO A 117 4.58 -2.51 6.76
C PRO A 117 3.25 -3.08 6.26
N PHE A 118 3.11 -3.13 4.94
CA PHE A 118 1.99 -3.80 4.27
C PHE A 118 2.52 -5.05 3.56
N PRO A 119 1.96 -6.24 3.80
CA PRO A 119 0.80 -6.54 4.63
C PRO A 119 1.09 -6.47 6.15
N HIS A 120 0.14 -5.96 6.93
CA HIS A 120 0.30 -5.62 8.35
C HIS A 120 0.68 -6.80 9.26
N PHE A 121 0.28 -8.03 8.90
CA PHE A 121 0.63 -9.21 9.68
C PHE A 121 2.14 -9.42 9.78
N ILE A 122 2.92 -8.99 8.78
CA ILE A 122 4.39 -9.08 8.79
C ILE A 122 4.96 -8.20 9.89
N GLY A 123 4.41 -6.98 10.09
CA GLY A 123 4.85 -6.10 11.17
C GLY A 123 4.59 -6.69 12.55
N TYR A 124 3.40 -7.26 12.75
CA TYR A 124 3.07 -7.96 14.01
C TYR A 124 3.98 -9.17 14.25
N LEU A 125 4.24 -9.97 13.22
CA LEU A 125 5.12 -11.14 13.31
C LEU A 125 6.55 -10.72 13.68
N LEU A 126 7.08 -9.67 13.07
CA LEU A 126 8.44 -9.18 13.36
C LEU A 126 8.56 -8.64 14.78
N ILE A 127 7.58 -7.87 15.26
CA ILE A 127 7.59 -7.38 16.65
C ILE A 127 7.44 -8.55 17.63
N ALA A 128 6.59 -9.54 17.31
CA ALA A 128 6.45 -10.75 18.12
C ALA A 128 7.76 -11.55 18.18
N LEU A 129 8.47 -11.71 17.07
CA LEU A 129 9.81 -12.32 17.05
C LEU A 129 10.78 -11.55 17.96
N CYS A 130 10.81 -10.22 17.86
CA CYS A 130 11.66 -9.39 18.72
C CYS A 130 11.24 -9.42 20.21
N LEU A 131 9.99 -9.77 20.50
CA LEU A 131 9.48 -9.95 21.86
C LEU A 131 9.95 -11.28 22.47
N PHE A 132 9.94 -12.37 21.69
CA PHE A 132 10.22 -13.72 22.20
C PHE A 132 11.69 -14.14 22.07
N ILE A 133 12.44 -13.64 21.10
CA ILE A 133 13.84 -14.01 20.90
C ILE A 133 14.72 -13.62 22.10
N PRO A 134 14.67 -12.39 22.65
CA PRO A 134 15.53 -12.00 23.77
C PRO A 134 15.34 -12.85 25.04
N PRO A 135 14.10 -13.10 25.53
CA PRO A 135 13.90 -14.01 26.67
C PRO A 135 14.39 -15.44 26.38
N MET A 136 14.18 -15.96 25.16
CA MET A 136 14.68 -17.28 24.77
C MET A 136 16.21 -17.33 24.76
N GLN A 137 16.88 -16.27 24.29
CA GLN A 137 18.34 -16.16 24.33
C GLN A 137 18.88 -16.16 25.76
N VAL A 138 18.20 -15.51 26.70
CA VAL A 138 18.58 -15.50 28.13
C VAL A 138 18.51 -16.90 28.74
N LEU A 139 17.49 -17.69 28.38
CA LEU A 139 17.36 -19.08 28.86
C LEU A 139 18.42 -20.02 28.25
N LEU A 140 18.93 -19.70 27.07
CA LEU A 140 19.92 -20.51 26.35
C LEU A 140 21.38 -20.10 26.64
N PHE A 141 21.61 -18.87 27.11
CA PHE A 141 22.96 -18.37 27.36
C PHE A 141 23.56 -18.85 28.68
N SER A 142 24.88 -19.01 28.68
CA SER A 142 25.64 -19.37 29.89
C SER A 142 25.46 -18.29 30.98
N PRO A 143 25.34 -18.67 32.26
CA PRO A 143 25.22 -17.73 33.38
C PRO A 143 26.35 -16.69 33.45
N GLN A 144 27.49 -16.98 32.85
CA GLN A 144 28.65 -16.07 32.77
C GLN A 144 28.35 -14.86 31.86
N ILE A 145 27.66 -15.06 30.74
CA ILE A 145 27.29 -14.00 29.80
C ILE A 145 26.19 -13.11 30.41
N MET A 146 25.25 -13.71 31.16
CA MET A 146 24.17 -12.97 31.83
C MET A 146 24.65 -11.97 32.89
N LYS A 147 25.79 -12.22 33.54
CA LYS A 147 26.36 -11.28 34.53
C LYS A 147 26.84 -9.98 33.88
N LEU A 148 27.19 -10.03 32.59
CA LEU A 148 27.68 -8.88 31.82
C LEU A 148 26.55 -8.08 31.18
N SER A 149 25.40 -8.70 30.91
CA SER A 149 24.30 -8.08 30.15
C SER A 149 23.39 -7.15 30.95
N GLY A 150 23.65 -6.94 32.24
CA GLY A 150 22.75 -6.17 33.11
C GLY A 150 21.46 -6.93 33.45
N GLN A 151 20.98 -6.76 34.68
CA GLN A 151 19.91 -7.59 35.25
C GLN A 151 18.52 -7.37 34.60
N PHE A 152 18.32 -6.27 33.87
CA PHE A 152 16.99 -5.82 33.42
C PHE A 152 16.76 -5.87 31.91
N GLU A 153 17.77 -6.20 31.10
CA GLU A 153 17.66 -5.96 29.66
C GLU A 153 16.55 -6.71 28.89
N PRO A 154 16.17 -7.97 29.24
CA PRO A 154 15.11 -8.65 28.52
C PRO A 154 13.75 -7.98 28.73
N TRP A 155 13.48 -7.56 29.97
CA TRP A 155 12.22 -6.94 30.38
C TRP A 155 12.02 -5.59 29.70
N THR A 156 13.09 -4.79 29.56
CA THR A 156 13.00 -3.51 28.86
C THR A 156 12.60 -3.72 27.39
N THR A 157 13.14 -4.74 26.72
CA THR A 157 12.83 -5.04 25.32
C THR A 157 11.37 -5.47 25.15
N MET A 158 10.81 -6.21 26.12
CA MET A 158 9.38 -6.52 26.15
C MET A 158 8.51 -5.26 26.25
N GLY A 159 8.92 -4.29 27.07
CA GLY A 159 8.25 -2.99 27.16
C GLY A 159 8.24 -2.24 25.83
N TYR A 160 9.38 -2.21 25.12
CA TYR A 160 9.46 -1.62 23.77
C TYR A 160 8.58 -2.37 22.77
N ALA A 161 8.54 -3.71 22.81
CA ALA A 161 7.70 -4.51 21.93
C ALA A 161 6.21 -4.22 22.14
N LEU A 162 5.76 -4.13 23.40
CA LEU A 162 4.38 -3.73 23.73
C LEU A 162 4.06 -2.33 23.21
N ALA A 163 4.94 -1.35 23.44
CA ALA A 163 4.77 0.00 22.91
C ALA A 163 4.73 0.01 21.38
N GLY A 164 5.62 -0.74 20.73
CA GLY A 164 5.67 -0.89 19.27
C GLY A 164 4.40 -1.51 18.70
N LEU A 165 3.82 -2.51 19.36
CA LEU A 165 2.54 -3.11 18.96
C LEU A 165 1.39 -2.09 19.04
N LEU A 166 1.34 -1.29 20.11
CA LEU A 166 0.33 -0.24 20.28
C LEU A 166 0.46 0.84 19.19
N ILE A 167 1.68 1.31 18.93
CA ILE A 167 1.96 2.29 17.87
C ILE A 167 1.57 1.73 16.51
N LEU A 168 1.98 0.49 16.20
CA LEU A 168 1.66 -0.18 14.94
C LEU A 168 0.14 -0.29 14.75
N HIS A 169 -0.58 -0.73 15.79
CA HIS A 169 -2.02 -0.87 15.75
C HIS A 169 -2.75 0.47 15.56
N HIS A 170 -2.34 1.50 16.30
CA HIS A 170 -2.87 2.84 16.14
C HIS A 170 -2.66 3.35 14.72
N ARG A 171 -1.44 3.20 14.18
CA ARG A 171 -1.10 3.65 12.83
C ARG A 171 -1.89 2.95 11.73
N ILE A 172 -2.08 1.64 11.85
CA ILE A 172 -2.93 0.88 10.91
C ILE A 172 -4.36 1.41 10.94
N SER A 173 -4.89 1.71 12.13
CA SER A 173 -6.24 2.24 12.30
C SER A 173 -6.38 3.62 11.67
N THR A 174 -5.41 4.50 11.88
CA THR A 174 -5.38 5.84 11.28
C THR A 174 -5.30 5.77 9.75
N LEU A 175 -4.49 4.86 9.19
CA LEU A 175 -4.41 4.66 7.74
C LEU A 175 -5.74 4.19 7.14
N LYS A 176 -6.47 3.30 7.83
CA LYS A 176 -7.81 2.86 7.40
C LYS A 176 -8.81 4.01 7.44
N LEU A 177 -8.78 4.84 8.48
CA LEU A 177 -9.66 6.00 8.59
C LEU A 177 -9.38 7.00 7.46
N HIS A 178 -8.12 7.31 7.16
CA HIS A 178 -7.78 8.18 6.03
C HIS A 178 -8.22 7.60 4.69
N ALA A 179 -8.03 6.30 4.46
CA ALA A 179 -8.51 5.67 3.24
C ALA A 179 -10.04 5.79 3.08
N ASN A 180 -10.78 5.59 4.17
CA ASN A 180 -12.24 5.73 4.18
C ASN A 180 -12.70 7.18 3.96
N LEU A 181 -12.00 8.16 4.56
CA LEU A 181 -12.29 9.57 4.35
C LEU A 181 -12.07 9.97 2.89
N VAL A 182 -10.94 9.58 2.31
CA VAL A 182 -10.64 9.84 0.89
C VAL A 182 -11.68 9.18 -0.02
N GLU A 183 -12.13 7.96 0.29
CA GLU A 183 -13.19 7.31 -0.48
C GLU A 183 -14.55 8.04 -0.33
N SER A 184 -14.86 8.54 0.87
CA SER A 184 -16.08 9.30 1.14
C SER A 184 -16.07 10.65 0.41
N GLU A 185 -14.98 11.40 0.49
CA GLU A 185 -14.79 12.67 -0.23
C GLU A 185 -14.89 12.47 -1.75
N ALA A 186 -14.31 11.39 -2.27
CA ALA A 186 -14.43 11.06 -3.69
C ALA A 186 -15.89 10.76 -4.09
N LYS A 187 -16.66 10.07 -3.23
CA LYS A 187 -18.09 9.82 -3.48
C LYS A 187 -18.93 11.09 -3.40
N GLU A 188 -18.70 11.92 -2.40
CA GLU A 188 -19.41 13.19 -2.24
C GLU A 188 -19.16 14.10 -3.44
N LYS A 189 -17.90 14.23 -3.86
CA LYS A 189 -17.54 14.99 -5.07
C LYS A 189 -18.29 14.48 -6.30
N ASN A 190 -18.31 13.17 -6.53
CA ASN A 190 -19.02 12.59 -7.67
C ASN A 190 -20.53 12.84 -7.60
N LEU A 191 -21.14 12.79 -6.42
CA LEU A 191 -22.57 13.09 -6.24
C LEU A 191 -22.88 14.56 -6.48
N ARG A 192 -22.00 15.46 -6.03
CA ARG A 192 -22.11 16.90 -6.27
C ARG A 192 -22.00 17.24 -7.75
N ASP A 193 -20.98 16.70 -8.42
CA ASP A 193 -20.80 16.87 -9.87
C ASP A 193 -22.03 16.35 -10.63
N PHE A 194 -22.62 15.22 -10.20
CA PHE A 194 -23.86 14.71 -10.77
C PHE A 194 -25.06 15.63 -10.53
N ALA A 195 -25.23 16.16 -9.32
CA ALA A 195 -26.31 17.07 -8.98
C ALA A 195 -26.23 18.37 -9.79
N ASP A 196 -25.03 18.92 -9.97
CA ASP A 196 -24.81 20.13 -10.78
C ASP A 196 -25.17 19.88 -12.25
N VAL A 197 -24.79 18.72 -12.81
CA VAL A 197 -25.19 18.33 -14.17
C VAL A 197 -26.70 18.11 -14.29
N ALA A 198 -27.33 17.49 -13.29
CA ALA A 198 -28.77 17.26 -13.28
C ALA A 198 -29.56 18.58 -13.20
N LEU A 199 -29.10 19.54 -12.40
CA LEU A 199 -29.66 20.89 -12.32
C LEU A 199 -29.51 21.64 -13.64
N ALA A 200 -28.30 21.62 -14.22
CA ALA A 200 -28.05 22.24 -15.52
C ALA A 200 -28.95 21.63 -16.61
N LEU A 201 -29.13 20.31 -16.60
CA LEU A 201 -30.03 19.61 -17.52
C LEU A 201 -31.49 20.05 -17.33
N ARG A 202 -31.96 20.09 -16.07
CA ARG A 202 -33.32 20.55 -15.74
C ARG A 202 -33.56 21.97 -16.26
N ASP A 203 -32.64 22.88 -15.97
CA ASP A 203 -32.77 24.29 -16.34
C ASP A 203 -32.73 24.47 -17.87
N LEU A 204 -31.88 23.70 -18.56
CA LEU A 204 -31.85 23.64 -20.03
C LEU A 204 -33.13 23.06 -20.63
N THR A 205 -33.79 22.10 -19.99
CA THR A 205 -35.06 21.54 -20.48
C THR A 205 -36.28 22.41 -20.19
N ASN A 206 -36.28 23.19 -19.11
CA ASN A 206 -37.41 24.06 -18.75
C ASN A 206 -37.59 25.23 -19.75
N THR A 207 -36.50 25.81 -20.23
CA THR A 207 -36.53 26.96 -21.15
C THR A 207 -37.24 26.68 -22.49
N PRO A 208 -36.93 25.61 -23.24
CA PRO A 208 -37.65 25.28 -24.47
C PRO A 208 -39.09 24.84 -24.18
N LEU A 209 -39.37 24.20 -23.03
CA LEU A 209 -40.73 23.81 -22.66
C LEU A 209 -41.63 25.04 -22.44
N GLN A 210 -41.15 26.02 -21.67
CA GLN A 210 -41.83 27.31 -21.51
C GLN A 210 -42.00 28.06 -22.83
N SER A 211 -41.01 27.94 -23.73
CA SER A 211 -41.09 28.55 -25.06
C SER A 211 -42.19 27.89 -25.91
N LEU A 212 -42.35 26.57 -25.83
CA LEU A 212 -43.44 25.84 -26.50
C LEU A 212 -44.81 26.19 -25.91
N ASP A 213 -44.93 26.28 -24.60
CA ASP A 213 -46.18 26.69 -23.94
C ASP A 213 -46.60 28.10 -24.37
N LEU A 214 -45.67 29.05 -24.36
CA LEU A 214 -45.90 30.41 -24.87
C LEU A 214 -46.30 30.42 -26.35
N LEU A 215 -45.65 29.60 -27.17
CA LEU A 215 -45.97 29.50 -28.59
C LEU A 215 -47.41 29.01 -28.81
N THR A 216 -47.81 28.01 -28.03
CA THR A 216 -49.12 27.38 -28.10
C THR A 216 -50.21 28.38 -27.68
N GLU A 217 -49.95 29.17 -26.64
CA GLU A 217 -50.86 30.24 -26.20
C GLU A 217 -50.97 31.37 -27.23
N LEU A 218 -49.85 31.78 -27.83
CA LEU A 218 -49.82 32.82 -28.86
C LEU A 218 -50.59 32.40 -30.13
N LEU A 219 -50.42 31.14 -30.56
CA LEU A 219 -51.20 30.54 -31.65
C LEU A 219 -52.70 30.52 -31.32
N ARG A 220 -53.07 30.17 -30.09
CA ARG A 220 -54.48 30.13 -29.65
C ARG A 220 -55.14 31.51 -29.65
N SER A 221 -54.36 32.56 -29.44
CA SER A 221 -54.84 33.95 -29.40
C SER A 221 -54.91 34.65 -30.77
N ASP A 222 -54.60 33.97 -31.88
CA ASP A 222 -54.51 34.54 -33.24
C ASP A 222 -53.59 35.78 -33.37
N LYS A 223 -52.69 35.98 -32.40
CA LYS A 223 -51.78 37.14 -32.36
C LYS A 223 -50.57 37.01 -33.29
N ILE A 224 -50.30 35.82 -33.82
CA ILE A 224 -49.10 35.49 -34.58
C ILE A 224 -49.50 34.72 -35.84
N SER A 225 -48.85 35.01 -36.97
CA SER A 225 -49.10 34.27 -38.21
C SER A 225 -48.56 32.84 -38.15
N THR A 226 -49.19 31.93 -38.89
CA THR A 226 -48.80 30.51 -38.96
C THR A 226 -47.34 30.33 -39.38
N GLN A 227 -46.83 31.23 -40.23
CA GLN A 227 -45.44 31.26 -40.67
C GLN A 227 -44.47 31.57 -39.51
N GLN A 228 -44.76 32.61 -38.71
CA GLN A 228 -43.93 32.99 -37.56
C GLN A 228 -43.91 31.90 -36.48
N ALA A 229 -45.06 31.25 -36.24
CA ALA A 229 -45.14 30.12 -35.32
C ALA A 229 -44.32 28.92 -35.80
N SER A 230 -44.38 28.57 -37.09
CA SER A 230 -43.59 27.48 -37.68
C SER A 230 -42.08 27.71 -37.52
N GLU A 231 -41.62 28.94 -37.70
CA GLU A 231 -40.20 29.29 -37.58
C GLU A 231 -39.70 29.18 -36.12
N LEU A 232 -40.48 29.69 -35.16
CA LEU A 232 -40.17 29.57 -33.74
C LEU A 232 -40.22 28.12 -33.23
N LEU A 233 -41.18 27.32 -33.70
CA LEU A 233 -41.26 25.89 -33.40
C LEU A 233 -40.01 25.16 -33.93
N SER A 234 -39.59 25.47 -35.16
CA SER A 234 -38.39 24.90 -35.79
C SER A 234 -37.13 25.24 -34.98
N LYS A 235 -37.00 26.49 -34.53
CA LYS A 235 -35.86 26.94 -33.71
C LYS A 235 -35.81 26.25 -32.35
N THR A 236 -36.97 26.09 -31.69
CA THR A 236 -37.05 25.39 -30.39
C THR A 236 -36.76 23.90 -30.52
N THR A 237 -37.26 23.27 -31.59
CA THR A 237 -36.99 21.85 -31.90
C THR A 237 -35.52 21.62 -32.24
N TYR A 238 -34.90 22.56 -32.97
CA TYR A 238 -33.46 22.51 -33.26
C TYR A 238 -32.61 22.56 -31.98
N ARG A 239 -32.91 23.48 -31.05
CA ARG A 239 -32.21 23.57 -29.75
C ARG A 239 -32.38 22.30 -28.90
N LEU A 240 -33.57 21.69 -28.90
CA LEU A 240 -33.82 20.41 -28.24
C LEU A 240 -32.98 19.28 -28.84
N ARG A 241 -32.87 19.22 -30.18
CA ARG A 241 -32.06 18.22 -30.87
C ARG A 241 -30.56 18.41 -30.60
N GLU A 242 -30.07 19.64 -30.58
CA GLU A 242 -28.69 19.97 -30.22
C GLU A 242 -28.36 19.51 -28.79
N LEU A 243 -29.26 19.76 -27.84
CA LEU A 243 -29.12 19.29 -26.46
C LEU A 243 -29.08 17.75 -26.36
N MET A 244 -29.97 17.05 -27.07
CA MET A 244 -29.94 15.59 -27.12
C MET A 244 -28.64 15.06 -27.73
N GLN A 245 -28.08 15.75 -28.72
CA GLN A 245 -26.81 15.35 -29.34
C GLN A 245 -25.65 15.44 -28.34
N VAL A 246 -25.56 16.53 -27.58
CA VAL A 246 -24.53 16.70 -26.54
C VAL A 246 -24.65 15.60 -25.47
N LEU A 247 -25.87 15.28 -25.03
CA LEU A 247 -26.10 14.20 -24.06
C LEU A 247 -25.72 12.82 -24.63
N SER A 248 -26.04 12.54 -25.89
CA SER A 248 -25.69 11.30 -26.57
C SER A 248 -24.17 11.11 -26.68
N GLU A 249 -23.41 12.17 -26.97
CA GLU A 249 -21.95 12.11 -26.98
C GLU A 249 -21.35 11.81 -25.60
N GLN A 250 -21.91 12.38 -24.53
CA GLN A 250 -21.48 12.09 -23.17
C GLN A 250 -21.82 10.66 -22.76
N GLN A 251 -23.02 10.17 -23.12
CA GLN A 251 -23.41 8.77 -22.90
C GLN A 251 -22.47 7.80 -23.62
N LYS A 252 -22.09 8.10 -24.87
CA LYS A 252 -21.13 7.29 -25.64
C LYS A 252 -19.75 7.24 -24.98
N LYS A 253 -19.27 8.36 -24.43
CA LYS A 253 -18.01 8.41 -23.66
C LYS A 253 -18.08 7.53 -22.42
N LEU A 254 -19.17 7.63 -21.65
CA LEU A 254 -19.43 6.79 -20.48
C LEU A 254 -19.45 5.29 -20.83
N THR A 255 -20.18 4.89 -21.87
CA THR A 255 -20.25 3.49 -22.33
C THR A 255 -18.88 2.98 -22.76
N LYS A 256 -18.08 3.80 -23.47
CA LYS A 256 -16.72 3.43 -23.87
C LYS A 256 -15.81 3.24 -22.65
N GLN A 257 -15.91 4.12 -21.67
CA GLN A 257 -15.12 4.03 -20.44
C GLN A 257 -15.52 2.81 -19.59
N GLN A 258 -16.81 2.49 -19.52
CA GLN A 258 -17.32 1.30 -18.84
C GLN A 258 -16.91 0.01 -19.56
N SER A 259 -16.95 0.00 -20.90
CA SER A 259 -16.46 -1.11 -21.72
C SER A 259 -14.96 -1.35 -21.49
N LEU A 260 -14.14 -0.31 -21.49
CA LEU A 260 -12.71 -0.41 -21.19
C LEU A 260 -12.46 -0.96 -19.78
N GLN A 261 -13.21 -0.52 -18.77
CA GLN A 261 -13.12 -1.09 -17.42
C GLN A 261 -13.57 -2.55 -17.35
N SER A 262 -14.58 -2.96 -18.12
CA SER A 262 -15.04 -4.34 -18.17
C SER A 262 -14.05 -5.27 -18.88
N MET A 263 -13.38 -4.78 -19.93
CA MET A 263 -12.33 -5.50 -20.65
C MET A 263 -11.13 -5.74 -19.74
N ASP A 264 -10.69 -4.70 -19.02
CA ASP A 264 -9.61 -4.78 -18.04
C ASP A 264 -9.96 -5.78 -16.91
N SER A 265 -11.21 -5.81 -16.46
CA SER A 265 -11.69 -6.79 -15.47
C SER A 265 -11.66 -8.23 -15.98
N MET A 266 -12.04 -8.46 -17.24
CA MET A 266 -12.00 -9.79 -17.87
C MET A 266 -10.57 -10.27 -18.14
N ASP A 267 -9.67 -9.35 -18.51
CA ASP A 267 -8.25 -9.65 -18.68
C ASP A 267 -7.60 -10.02 -17.35
N ILE A 268 -7.96 -9.33 -16.25
CA ILE A 268 -7.54 -9.69 -14.89
C ILE A 268 -8.04 -11.09 -14.51
N ILE A 269 -9.30 -11.42 -14.80
CA ILE A 269 -9.87 -12.76 -14.52
C ILE A 269 -9.14 -13.84 -15.33
N ARG A 270 -8.98 -13.62 -16.65
CA ARG A 270 -8.31 -14.58 -17.54
C ARG A 270 -6.87 -14.82 -17.11
N LYS A 271 -6.14 -13.77 -16.76
CA LYS A 271 -4.77 -13.83 -16.26
C LYS A 271 -4.67 -14.54 -14.90
N THR A 272 -5.66 -14.34 -14.03
CA THR A 272 -5.75 -15.06 -12.75
C THR A 272 -5.95 -16.56 -12.97
N PHE A 273 -6.85 -16.94 -13.89
CA PHE A 273 -7.10 -18.35 -14.21
C PHE A 273 -5.93 -19.03 -14.91
N SER A 274 -5.24 -18.36 -15.83
CA SER A 274 -4.04 -18.93 -16.46
C SER A 274 -2.92 -19.16 -15.43
N THR A 275 -2.71 -18.20 -14.54
CA THR A 275 -1.70 -18.31 -13.47
C THR A 275 -2.02 -19.44 -12.48
N PHE A 276 -3.30 -19.69 -12.20
CA PHE A 276 -3.73 -20.81 -11.36
C PHE A 276 -3.48 -22.16 -12.05
N ASN A 277 -3.80 -22.27 -13.34
CA ASN A 277 -3.62 -23.50 -14.12
C ASN A 277 -2.14 -23.88 -14.27
N ASP A 278 -1.27 -22.89 -14.49
CA ASP A 278 0.17 -23.11 -14.58
C ASP A 278 0.77 -23.58 -13.25
N SER A 279 0.25 -23.09 -12.11
CA SER A 279 0.70 -23.51 -10.77
C SER A 279 0.32 -24.96 -10.42
N HIS A 280 -0.69 -25.52 -11.10
CA HIS A 280 -1.11 -26.91 -10.92
C HIS A 280 -0.30 -27.88 -11.78
N LYS A 281 0.27 -27.42 -12.90
CA LYS A 281 1.14 -28.24 -13.76
C LYS A 281 2.54 -28.44 -13.19
N GLU A 282 3.07 -27.50 -12.41
CA GLU A 282 4.41 -27.63 -11.79
C GLU A 282 4.47 -28.57 -10.57
N LYS A 283 3.33 -29.09 -10.11
CA LYS A 283 3.25 -29.96 -8.92
C LYS A 283 3.02 -31.45 -9.21
N ASN A 284 2.89 -31.82 -10.48
CA ASN A 284 2.85 -33.21 -10.95
C ASN A 284 4.10 -33.51 -11.77
#